data_AF-A0A8T0DU37-F1
#
_entry.id   AF-A0A8T0DU37-F1
#
_cell.length_a   1.000
_cell.length_b   1.000
_cell.length_c   1.000
_cell.angle_alpha   90.00
_cell.angle_beta   90.00
_cell.angle_gamma   90.00
#
_symmetry.space_group_name_H-M   'P 1'
#
loop_
_entity.id
_entity.type
_entity.pdbx_description
1 polymer ?
#
loop_
_entity_poly.entity_id
_entity_poly.type
_entity_poly.pdbx_seq_one_letter_code
_entity_poly.pdbx_strand_id
1 'polypeptide(L)'
;GTTDYRDSYRAWGVGPRVHGVGPGSSYYRSVIPFDGQSTSKQHYLPHWGCKPALSCKPLPRVSDNQGEFDGATMYRLEYTPKSIEPCPTLLLNTERSSYTYAQQNEQGHLLYYKKAEIESNFQPLTDNGQNNLGENVMRAAPVTVVN
;
A
#
# COMPACT_ATOMS: atom_id res chain seq x y z
N GLY A 1 -54.69 25.51 92.25
CA GLY A 1 -54.32 26.04 90.93
C GLY A 1 -55.58 26.45 90.20
N THR A 2 -55.75 27.74 89.94
CA THR A 2 -56.89 28.31 89.23
C THR A 2 -56.47 28.55 87.78
N THR A 3 -56.72 27.59 86.90
CA THR A 3 -56.41 27.76 85.47
C THR A 3 -57.52 28.56 84.79
N ASP A 4 -57.15 29.57 84.02
CA ASP A 4 -58.01 30.42 83.18
C ASP A 4 -58.63 29.69 81.97
N TYR A 5 -58.28 28.42 81.80
CA TYR A 5 -58.67 27.56 80.68
C TYR A 5 -60.17 27.57 80.36
N ARG A 6 -61.04 27.57 81.38
CA ARG A 6 -62.50 27.52 81.18
C ARG A 6 -63.07 28.84 80.62
N ASP A 7 -62.46 29.98 80.93
CA ASP A 7 -62.90 31.28 80.44
C ASP A 7 -62.36 31.56 79.03
N SER A 8 -61.13 31.12 78.74
CA SER A 8 -60.46 31.33 77.45
C SER A 8 -61.02 30.45 76.32
N TYR A 9 -61.49 29.23 76.64
CA TYR A 9 -61.97 28.25 75.66
C TYR A 9 -63.46 27.96 75.79
N ARG A 10 -64.27 29.01 75.65
CA ARG A 10 -65.73 28.86 75.54
C ARG A 10 -66.15 28.58 74.10
N ALA A 11 -67.18 27.75 73.93
CA ALA A 11 -67.80 27.54 72.63
C ALA A 11 -68.44 28.87 72.18
N TRP A 12 -67.81 29.52 71.20
CA TRP A 12 -68.41 30.67 70.53
C TRP A 12 -69.56 30.17 69.65
N GLY A 13 -70.74 30.77 69.79
CA GLY A 13 -71.90 30.43 68.98
C GLY A 13 -71.62 30.77 67.52
N VAL A 14 -71.18 29.79 66.73
CA VAL A 14 -71.19 29.88 65.27
C VAL A 14 -72.66 29.84 64.85
N GLY A 15 -73.15 30.96 64.33
CA GLY A 15 -74.51 31.06 63.81
C GLY A 15 -74.80 29.96 62.79
N PRO A 16 -76.08 29.62 62.57
CA PRO A 16 -76.45 28.61 61.58
C PRO A 16 -75.81 28.98 60.23
N ARG A 17 -75.23 27.98 59.57
CA ARG A 17 -74.58 28.16 58.27
C ARG A 17 -75.65 28.71 57.33
N VAL A 18 -75.58 29.99 57.02
CA VAL A 18 -76.42 30.58 55.99
C VAL A 18 -75.95 29.90 54.71
N HIS A 19 -76.74 28.96 54.20
CA HIS A 19 -76.59 28.52 52.81
C HIS A 19 -77.04 29.71 51.95
N GLY A 20 -76.18 30.73 51.93
CA GLY A 20 -76.32 31.89 51.07
C GLY A 20 -76.00 31.46 49.66
N VAL A 21 -76.91 30.71 49.05
CA VAL A 21 -77.04 30.77 47.60
C VAL A 21 -77.85 32.04 47.39
N GLY A 22 -77.15 33.19 47.32
CA GLY A 22 -77.81 34.46 47.00
C GLY A 22 -78.67 34.30 45.74
N PRO A 23 -79.74 35.10 45.56
CA PRO A 23 -80.54 35.05 44.35
C PRO A 23 -79.61 35.29 43.15
N GLY A 24 -79.35 34.27 42.35
CA GLY A 24 -78.49 34.37 41.16
C GLY A 24 -77.25 33.47 41.11
N SER A 25 -76.93 32.64 42.10
CA SER A 25 -75.84 31.64 41.97
C SER A 25 -76.26 30.41 41.15
N SER A 26 -76.92 30.63 40.02
CA SER A 26 -77.01 29.61 38.97
C SER A 26 -75.74 29.68 38.15
N TYR A 27 -74.94 28.61 38.17
CA TYR A 27 -73.78 28.51 37.28
C TYR A 27 -74.25 28.61 35.82
N TYR A 28 -73.74 29.60 35.09
CA TYR A 28 -73.98 29.71 33.67
C TYR A 28 -72.89 28.94 32.92
N ARG A 29 -73.26 27.79 32.35
CA ARG A 29 -72.37 27.03 31.47
C ARG A 29 -72.14 27.83 30.18
N SER A 30 -70.89 27.97 29.76
CA SER A 30 -70.58 28.52 28.44
C SER A 30 -71.21 27.67 27.35
N VAL A 31 -72.02 28.29 26.49
CA VAL A 31 -72.63 27.63 25.31
C VAL A 31 -71.65 27.56 24.13
N ILE A 32 -70.57 28.34 24.18
CA ILE A 32 -69.56 28.40 23.13
C ILE A 32 -68.70 27.12 23.18
N PRO A 33 -68.51 26.40 22.04
CA PRO A 33 -67.65 25.24 21.99
C PRO A 33 -66.17 25.62 22.19
N PHE A 34 -65.40 24.70 22.76
CA PHE A 34 -63.95 24.86 22.88
C PHE A 34 -63.26 24.65 21.52
N ASP A 35 -62.43 25.61 21.10
CA ASP A 35 -61.77 25.62 19.78
C ASP A 35 -60.67 24.55 19.62
N GLY A 36 -60.07 24.08 20.73
CA GLY A 36 -59.13 22.95 20.70
C GLY A 36 -57.83 23.21 19.93
N GLN A 37 -57.48 24.48 19.66
CA GLN A 37 -56.24 24.85 19.00
C GLN A 37 -55.14 25.08 20.04
N SER A 38 -54.23 24.11 20.14
CA SER A 38 -53.01 24.27 20.93
C SER A 38 -51.90 24.89 20.07
N THR A 39 -50.92 25.51 20.73
CA THR A 39 -49.70 26.01 20.07
C THR A 39 -48.96 24.92 19.31
N SER A 40 -49.03 23.67 19.79
CA SER A 40 -48.44 22.53 19.11
C SER A 40 -49.14 22.23 17.77
N LYS A 41 -50.48 22.20 17.78
CA LYS A 41 -51.27 21.97 16.56
C LYS A 41 -51.07 23.09 15.52
N GLN A 42 -50.85 24.32 15.99
CA GLN A 42 -50.64 25.48 15.12
C GLN A 42 -49.21 25.55 14.56
N HIS A 43 -48.18 25.18 15.34
CA HIS A 43 -46.78 25.39 14.96
C HIS A 43 -46.08 24.16 14.36
N TYR A 44 -46.52 22.94 14.65
CA TYR A 44 -45.88 21.73 14.15
C TYR A 44 -46.65 21.17 12.94
N LEU A 45 -46.62 21.93 11.84
CA LEU A 45 -47.24 21.52 10.58
C LEU A 45 -46.22 20.82 9.68
N PRO A 46 -46.65 19.90 8.79
CA PRO A 46 -45.76 19.32 7.80
C PRO A 46 -45.14 20.40 6.90
N HIS A 47 -43.82 20.54 6.94
CA HIS A 47 -43.08 21.44 6.07
C HIS A 47 -42.81 20.77 4.72
N TRP A 48 -43.80 20.86 3.83
CA TRP A 48 -43.68 20.37 2.46
C TRP A 48 -42.65 21.19 1.67
N GLY A 49 -41.92 20.52 0.77
CA GLY A 49 -40.91 21.17 -0.07
C GLY A 49 -39.52 21.30 0.57
N CYS A 50 -39.32 20.88 1.82
CA CYS A 50 -37.99 20.79 2.41
C CYS A 50 -37.25 19.56 1.85
N LYS A 51 -36.43 19.77 0.81
CA LYS A 51 -35.58 18.72 0.25
C LYS A 51 -34.43 18.40 1.22
N PRO A 52 -34.00 17.14 1.33
CA PRO A 52 -32.78 16.83 2.07
C PRO A 52 -31.58 17.57 1.48
N ALA A 53 -30.59 17.87 2.32
CA ALA A 53 -29.36 18.50 1.87
C ALA A 53 -28.70 17.67 0.76
N LEU A 54 -28.21 18.36 -0.27
CA LEU A 54 -27.48 17.71 -1.36
C LEU A 54 -26.07 17.31 -0.89
N SER A 55 -25.54 16.24 -1.46
CA SER A 55 -24.17 15.79 -1.17
C SER A 55 -23.16 16.73 -1.83
N CYS A 56 -22.19 17.23 -1.07
CA CYS A 56 -21.06 18.00 -1.58
C CYS A 56 -19.94 17.11 -2.19
N LYS A 57 -20.21 15.82 -2.44
CA LYS A 57 -19.23 14.93 -3.06
C LYS A 57 -18.94 15.40 -4.48
N PRO A 58 -17.67 15.40 -4.92
CA PRO A 58 -17.35 15.73 -6.30
C PRO A 58 -18.05 14.75 -7.24
N LEU A 59 -18.51 15.26 -8.39
CA LEU A 59 -19.08 14.41 -9.42
C LEU A 59 -18.01 13.37 -9.84
N PRO A 60 -18.37 12.09 -9.96
CA PRO A 60 -17.45 11.10 -10.48
C PRO A 60 -17.08 11.51 -11.92
N ARG A 61 -15.83 11.93 -12.08
CA ARG A 61 -15.23 12.17 -13.40
C ARG A 61 -14.45 10.93 -13.76
N VAL A 62 -14.71 10.37 -14.94
CA VAL A 62 -13.81 9.39 -15.53
C VAL A 62 -12.54 10.17 -15.90
N SER A 63 -11.43 9.86 -15.24
CA SER A 63 -10.14 10.41 -15.64
C SER A 63 -9.70 9.65 -16.89
N ASP A 64 -9.83 10.27 -18.05
CA ASP A 64 -9.19 9.77 -19.27
C ASP A 64 -7.68 9.97 -19.10
N ASN A 65 -7.01 9.02 -18.45
CA ASN A 65 -5.56 9.01 -18.33
C ASN A 65 -5.01 8.86 -19.76
N GLN A 66 -4.52 9.97 -20.33
CA GLN A 66 -4.01 10.06 -21.71
C GLN A 66 -2.63 9.40 -21.89
N GLY A 67 -2.15 8.64 -20.90
CA GLY A 67 -0.84 8.00 -20.93
C GLY A 67 -0.97 6.48 -20.88
N GLU A 68 -0.28 5.80 -21.78
CA GLU A 68 -0.06 4.36 -21.70
C GLU A 68 0.72 4.03 -20.42
N PHE A 69 0.42 2.89 -19.80
CA PHE A 69 1.16 2.43 -18.64
C PHE A 69 2.52 1.85 -19.08
N ASP A 70 3.61 2.52 -18.72
CA ASP A 70 4.95 1.96 -18.88
C ASP A 70 5.21 0.92 -17.79
N GLY A 71 4.92 -0.34 -18.12
CA GLY A 71 5.15 -1.50 -17.25
C GLY A 71 6.59 -2.00 -17.23
N ALA A 72 7.55 -1.24 -17.78
CA ALA A 72 8.96 -1.59 -17.75
C ALA A 72 9.52 -1.48 -16.32
N THR A 73 10.12 -2.57 -15.85
CA THR A 73 10.89 -2.57 -14.59
C THR A 73 12.30 -3.00 -14.91
N MET A 74 13.28 -2.51 -14.16
CA MET A 74 14.69 -2.89 -14.34
C MET A 74 14.84 -4.41 -14.33
N TYR A 75 14.15 -5.11 -13.42
CA TYR A 75 14.18 -6.57 -13.35
C TYR A 75 13.68 -7.24 -14.63
N ARG A 76 12.56 -6.79 -15.21
CA ARG A 76 12.01 -7.35 -16.46
C ARG A 76 12.92 -7.10 -17.66
N LEU A 77 13.67 -6.00 -17.66
CA LEU A 77 14.59 -5.66 -18.75
C LEU A 77 15.94 -6.37 -18.60
N GLU A 78 16.48 -6.46 -17.38
CA GLU A 78 17.82 -6.96 -17.11
C GLU A 78 17.89 -8.49 -16.98
N TYR A 79 16.81 -9.13 -16.49
CA TYR A 79 16.78 -10.55 -16.17
C TYR A 79 16.07 -11.37 -17.25
N THR A 80 16.60 -11.33 -18.47
CA THR A 80 16.15 -12.12 -19.62
C THR A 80 17.01 -13.37 -19.83
N PRO A 81 16.52 -14.40 -20.54
CA PRO A 81 17.31 -15.59 -20.85
C PRO A 81 18.61 -15.22 -21.60
N LYS A 82 19.75 -15.48 -20.98
CA LYS A 82 21.07 -15.25 -21.59
C LYS A 82 21.55 -16.53 -22.29
N SER A 83 22.16 -16.39 -23.46
CA SER A 83 22.88 -17.50 -24.10
C SER A 83 24.05 -17.91 -23.21
N ILE A 84 24.18 -19.21 -22.95
CA ILE A 84 25.30 -19.78 -22.19
C ILE A 84 26.11 -20.60 -23.17
N GLU A 85 27.35 -20.18 -23.41
CA GLU A 85 28.28 -20.98 -24.20
C GLU A 85 28.69 -22.23 -23.42
N PRO A 86 28.75 -23.41 -24.08
CA PRO A 86 29.21 -24.64 -23.43
C PRO A 86 30.67 -24.50 -22.99
N CYS A 87 31.02 -25.14 -21.87
CA CYS A 87 32.38 -25.11 -21.34
C CYS A 87 33.37 -25.65 -22.40
N PRO A 88 34.45 -24.90 -22.74
CA PRO A 88 35.38 -25.30 -23.79
C PRO A 88 36.07 -26.64 -23.51
N THR A 89 36.25 -27.02 -22.24
CA THR A 89 36.87 -28.30 -21.87
C THR A 89 35.98 -29.51 -22.19
N LEU A 90 34.66 -29.36 -22.13
CA LEU A 90 33.72 -30.44 -22.49
C LEU A 90 33.79 -30.76 -23.99
N LEU A 91 34.19 -29.79 -24.80
CA LEU A 91 34.26 -29.95 -26.24
C LEU A 91 35.58 -30.55 -26.71
N LEU A 92 36.63 -30.64 -25.86
CA LEU A 92 37.99 -31.03 -26.25
C LEU A 92 38.10 -32.31 -27.10
N ASN A 93 37.24 -33.30 -26.84
CA ASN A 93 37.23 -34.59 -27.54
C ASN A 93 36.19 -34.68 -28.67
N THR A 94 35.55 -33.57 -29.03
CA THR A 94 34.49 -33.50 -30.05
C THR A 94 34.96 -32.67 -31.25
N GLU A 95 34.41 -32.91 -32.44
CA GLU A 95 34.68 -32.13 -33.66
C GLU A 95 34.37 -30.63 -33.55
N ARG A 96 33.58 -30.24 -32.54
CA ARG A 96 33.23 -28.83 -32.25
C ARG A 96 34.32 -28.11 -31.45
N SER A 97 35.42 -28.78 -31.09
CA SER A 97 36.53 -28.14 -30.38
C SER A 97 37.30 -27.19 -31.29
N SER A 98 37.66 -26.04 -30.69
CA SER A 98 38.67 -25.14 -31.22
C SER A 98 40.10 -25.59 -30.87
N TYR A 99 40.27 -26.80 -30.36
CA TYR A 99 41.53 -27.34 -29.85
C TYR A 99 41.84 -28.71 -30.44
N THR A 100 43.09 -28.94 -30.78
CA THR A 100 43.61 -30.21 -31.28
C THR A 100 44.48 -30.86 -30.22
N TYR A 101 44.29 -32.16 -30.03
CA TYR A 101 45.15 -32.96 -29.19
C TYR A 101 46.56 -33.02 -29.78
N ALA A 102 47.58 -32.78 -28.95
CA ALA A 102 48.98 -32.91 -29.33
C ALA A 102 49.59 -34.21 -28.77
N GLN A 103 49.66 -34.32 -27.44
CA GLN A 103 50.42 -35.38 -26.78
C GLN A 103 49.96 -35.59 -25.33
N GLN A 104 50.31 -36.74 -24.75
CA GLN A 104 50.20 -37.03 -23.33
C GLN A 104 51.57 -36.92 -22.66
N ASN A 105 51.65 -36.15 -21.58
CA ASN A 105 52.87 -36.00 -20.79
C ASN A 105 53.18 -37.28 -19.99
N GLU A 106 54.40 -37.39 -19.47
CA GLU A 106 54.84 -38.50 -18.60
C GLU A 106 53.97 -38.65 -17.33
N GLN A 107 53.33 -37.55 -16.90
CA GLN A 107 52.40 -37.50 -15.77
C GLN A 107 50.95 -37.90 -16.15
N GLY A 108 50.68 -38.22 -17.41
CA GLY A 108 49.35 -38.58 -17.91
C GLY A 108 48.44 -37.41 -18.29
N HIS A 109 48.93 -36.17 -18.25
CA HIS A 109 48.18 -35.01 -18.70
C HIS A 109 48.11 -34.93 -20.23
N LEU A 110 46.92 -34.70 -20.78
CA LEU A 110 46.70 -34.49 -22.20
C LEU A 110 46.92 -33.01 -22.56
N LEU A 111 47.83 -32.75 -23.49
CA LEU A 111 48.12 -31.42 -24.02
C LEU A 111 47.31 -31.15 -25.28
N TYR A 112 46.66 -29.99 -25.31
CA TYR A 112 45.89 -29.50 -26.44
C TYR A 112 46.38 -28.11 -26.86
N TYR A 113 46.38 -27.84 -28.16
CA TYR A 113 46.70 -26.53 -28.73
C TYR A 113 45.49 -25.98 -29.48
N LYS A 114 45.34 -24.66 -29.50
CA LYS A 114 44.25 -24.02 -30.25
C LYS A 114 44.46 -24.29 -31.74
N LYS A 115 43.43 -24.78 -32.44
CA LYS A 115 43.39 -24.80 -33.91
C LYS A 115 43.54 -23.34 -34.35
N ALA A 116 44.74 -22.96 -34.79
CA ALA A 116 44.94 -21.68 -35.44
C ALA A 116 44.05 -21.68 -36.68
N GLU A 117 43.23 -20.64 -36.84
CA GLU A 117 42.69 -20.34 -38.16
C GLU A 117 43.89 -20.25 -39.09
N ILE A 118 43.81 -21.03 -40.16
CA ILE A 118 44.88 -21.40 -41.09
C ILE A 118 45.68 -20.15 -41.49
N GLU A 119 46.80 -19.84 -40.82
CA GLU A 119 47.84 -18.90 -41.30
C GLU A 119 49.08 -18.74 -40.39
N SER A 120 49.38 -19.66 -39.48
CA SER A 120 50.71 -19.65 -38.85
C SER A 120 51.31 -21.04 -38.78
N ASN A 121 52.53 -21.16 -39.33
CA ASN A 121 53.38 -22.34 -39.35
C ASN A 121 53.87 -22.71 -37.93
N PHE A 122 52.96 -22.90 -36.98
CA PHE A 122 53.29 -23.28 -35.61
C PHE A 122 53.45 -24.80 -35.55
N GLN A 123 54.70 -25.26 -35.56
CA GLN A 123 55.05 -26.64 -35.22
C GLN A 123 55.26 -26.72 -33.69
N PRO A 124 54.59 -27.62 -32.96
CA PRO A 124 54.81 -27.75 -31.53
C PRO A 124 56.26 -28.16 -31.27
N LEU A 125 56.94 -27.41 -30.41
CA LEU A 125 58.25 -27.82 -29.87
C LEU A 125 58.03 -29.12 -29.11
N THR A 126 58.53 -30.21 -29.66
CA THR A 126 58.71 -31.46 -28.93
C THR A 126 59.80 -31.21 -27.89
N ASP A 127 59.46 -31.31 -26.60
CA ASP A 127 60.48 -31.36 -25.54
C ASP A 127 61.14 -32.74 -25.58
N ASN A 128 61.89 -32.99 -26.66
CA ASN A 128 62.86 -34.06 -26.69
C ASN A 128 64.09 -33.51 -26.00
N GLY A 129 64.21 -33.80 -24.70
CA GLY A 129 65.30 -33.34 -23.84
C GLY A 129 66.68 -33.43 -24.50
N GLN A 130 67.13 -32.29 -25.03
CA GLN A 130 68.51 -32.06 -25.40
C GLN A 130 68.94 -30.74 -24.76
N ASN A 131 69.41 -30.89 -23.53
CA ASN A 131 70.14 -29.87 -22.80
C ASN A 131 71.36 -29.44 -23.64
N ASN A 132 71.37 -28.22 -24.16
CA ASN A 132 72.61 -27.56 -24.54
C ASN A 132 72.59 -26.10 -24.11
N LEU A 133 73.63 -25.77 -23.36
CA LEU A 133 73.90 -24.53 -22.66
C LEU A 133 74.10 -23.38 -23.66
N GLY A 134 73.50 -22.23 -23.34
CA GLY A 134 73.70 -20.98 -24.06
C GLY A 134 73.14 -19.83 -23.22
N GLU A 135 73.93 -19.36 -22.27
CA GLU A 135 73.68 -18.14 -21.51
C GLU A 135 73.39 -16.96 -22.46
N ASN A 136 72.24 -16.29 -22.30
CA ASN A 136 72.19 -14.85 -22.51
C ASN A 136 71.05 -14.21 -21.73
N VAL A 137 71.44 -13.55 -20.64
CA VAL A 137 70.59 -12.69 -19.81
C VAL A 137 70.42 -11.36 -20.55
N MET A 138 69.24 -11.11 -21.13
CA MET A 138 68.86 -9.78 -21.61
C MET A 138 67.77 -9.19 -20.71
N ARG A 139 68.20 -8.20 -19.93
CA ARG A 139 67.41 -7.41 -18.98
C ARG A 139 66.27 -6.67 -19.70
N ALA A 140 65.14 -6.52 -19.00
CA ALA A 140 64.02 -5.70 -19.42
C ALA A 140 64.39 -4.20 -19.48
N ALA A 141 63.96 -3.51 -20.54
CA ALA A 141 63.95 -2.06 -20.63
C ALA A 141 62.50 -1.55 -20.67
N PRO A 142 62.14 -0.51 -19.89
CA PRO A 142 60.78 0.03 -19.85
C PRO A 142 60.57 1.04 -20.99
N VAL A 143 59.35 1.10 -21.54
CA VAL A 143 58.97 2.16 -22.49
C VAL A 143 57.76 2.93 -21.97
N THR A 144 57.89 4.23 -22.14
CA THR A 144 57.23 5.39 -21.54
C THR A 144 55.83 5.66 -22.08
N VAL A 145 54.90 6.04 -21.19
CA VAL A 145 53.63 6.69 -21.54
C VAL A 145 53.89 8.15 -21.91
N VAL A 146 53.40 8.54 -23.09
CA VAL A 146 53.40 9.93 -23.56
C VAL A 146 52.06 10.54 -23.16
N ASN A 147 52.11 11.66 -22.42
CA ASN A 147 50.94 12.49 -22.10
C ASN A 147 50.50 13.32 -23.31
#